data_AF-A0A968K5I5-F1
#
_entry.id   AF-A0A968K5I5-F1
#
_cell.length_a   1.000
_cell.length_b   1.000
_cell.length_c   1.000
_cell.angle_alpha   90.00
_cell.angle_beta   90.00
_cell.angle_gamma   90.00
#
_symmetry.space_group_name_H-M   'P 1'
#
loop_
_entity.id
_entity.type
_entity.pdbx_description
1 polymer ?
#
loop_
_entity_poly.entity_id
_entity_poly.type
_entity_poly.pdbx_seq_one_letter_code
_entity_poly.pdbx_strand_id
1 'polypeptide(L)'
;IYIKFLIINEGGNTLEDTYISLWCDPDVGDAGDDLVGCDTVLSLGYAYNEAGGDAVYGEAVPAVGFDFLQGPIIPGDPADSAIFMGEWISGYKNMPMTSFNKYINGTDPHSPIESYNYMRGDSISGAPLVDPFGNITTFMHAGDPVAGTGWLDAAADDRRFMMSTGPFDMMPGDTQEIVAAIAVGQGANRLESITNLKEHDQIIQMVYDNFFDIPSAPVGFEAYGRGLDGAIDLVWTSNMEGFYQDYLDPLDQFFVFEGYNVYQGESESGPWHKIATFDMDAGELMQ
;
A
#
# COMPACT_ATOMS: atom_id res chain seq x y z
N ILE A 1 -5.31 -6.45 0.77
CA ILE A 1 -5.57 -7.66 -0.06
C ILE A 1 -4.23 -8.08 -0.67
N TYR A 2 -3.87 -9.35 -0.61
CA TYR A 2 -2.68 -9.87 -1.29
C TYR A 2 -3.10 -10.62 -2.55
N ILE A 3 -2.42 -10.36 -3.66
CA ILE A 3 -2.70 -10.96 -4.96
C ILE A 3 -1.41 -11.54 -5.50
N LYS A 4 -1.45 -12.80 -5.93
CA LYS A 4 -0.30 -13.49 -6.50
C LYS A 4 -0.58 -13.93 -7.92
N PHE A 5 0.34 -13.61 -8.82
CA PHE A 5 0.32 -14.03 -10.21
C PHE A 5 1.51 -14.92 -10.49
N LEU A 6 1.24 -16.07 -11.10
CA LEU A 6 2.26 -16.92 -11.70
C LEU A 6 2.15 -16.78 -13.21
N ILE A 7 3.21 -16.29 -13.84
CA ILE A 7 3.24 -15.98 -15.27
C ILE A 7 4.27 -16.87 -15.93
N ILE A 8 3.84 -17.64 -16.92
CA ILE A 8 4.67 -18.63 -17.63
C ILE A 8 4.64 -18.31 -19.11
N ASN A 9 5.81 -18.17 -19.73
CA ASN A 9 5.88 -18.08 -21.18
C ASN A 9 5.82 -19.49 -21.79
N GLU A 10 4.61 -20.02 -21.98
CA GLU A 10 4.42 -21.33 -22.64
C GLU A 10 4.63 -21.29 -24.16
N GLY A 11 4.85 -20.10 -24.73
CA GLY A 11 5.10 -19.90 -26.15
C GLY A 11 6.50 -20.32 -26.58
N GLY A 12 6.71 -20.38 -27.90
CA GLY A 12 8.03 -20.65 -28.50
C GLY A 12 8.88 -19.40 -28.75
N ASN A 13 8.37 -18.20 -28.46
CA ASN A 13 9.05 -16.93 -28.71
C ASN A 13 9.61 -16.38 -27.39
N THR A 14 10.78 -15.73 -27.46
CA THR A 14 11.22 -14.83 -26.38
C THR A 14 10.30 -13.60 -26.36
N LEU A 15 9.81 -13.24 -25.17
CA LEU A 15 9.12 -11.98 -24.94
C LEU A 15 10.19 -10.97 -24.48
N GLU A 16 10.63 -10.11 -25.38
CA GLU A 16 11.62 -9.07 -25.12
C GLU A 16 10.94 -7.81 -24.59
N ASP A 17 11.63 -7.08 -23.71
CA ASP A 17 11.12 -5.82 -23.12
C ASP A 17 9.71 -5.96 -22.52
N THR A 18 9.50 -7.02 -21.73
CA THR A 18 8.22 -7.32 -21.10
C THR A 18 7.99 -6.41 -19.89
N TYR A 19 6.77 -5.92 -19.77
CA TYR A 19 6.29 -5.17 -18.61
C TYR A 19 5.08 -5.87 -18.02
N ILE A 20 4.91 -5.74 -16.71
CA ILE A 20 3.71 -6.17 -15.99
C ILE A 20 3.11 -4.93 -15.35
N SER A 21 1.79 -4.79 -15.45
CA SER A 21 1.07 -3.65 -14.92
C SER A 21 -0.07 -4.04 -14.01
N LEU A 22 -0.24 -3.30 -12.92
CA LEU A 22 -1.49 -3.20 -12.19
C LEU A 22 -2.21 -1.96 -12.70
N TRP A 23 -3.43 -2.15 -13.21
CA TRP A 23 -4.29 -1.08 -13.70
C TRP A 23 -5.48 -0.92 -12.76
N CYS A 24 -5.88 0.32 -12.49
CA CYS A 24 -6.95 0.63 -11.56
C CYS A 24 -7.83 1.79 -12.05
N ASP A 25 -9.14 1.59 -11.87
CA ASP A 25 -10.24 2.57 -11.86
C ASP A 25 -10.68 2.63 -10.37
N PRO A 26 -10.13 3.54 -9.55
CA PRO A 26 -10.20 3.45 -8.10
C PRO A 26 -11.54 3.91 -7.51
N ASP A 27 -12.26 4.82 -8.18
CA ASP A 27 -13.56 5.38 -7.76
C ASP A 27 -13.65 5.56 -6.23
N VAL A 28 -12.80 6.42 -5.64
CA VAL A 28 -12.69 6.54 -4.18
C VAL A 28 -13.84 7.34 -3.60
N GLY A 29 -15.03 6.73 -3.56
CA GLY A 29 -16.27 7.42 -3.23
C GLY A 29 -16.95 7.91 -4.51
N ASP A 30 -16.76 9.17 -4.86
CA ASP A 30 -17.22 9.75 -6.13
C ASP A 30 -16.08 9.71 -7.15
N ALA A 31 -16.32 9.17 -8.35
CA ALA A 31 -15.29 9.15 -9.39
C ALA A 31 -14.85 10.57 -9.81
N GLY A 32 -15.75 11.55 -9.71
CA GLY A 32 -15.50 12.91 -10.19
C GLY A 32 -14.50 13.72 -9.36
N ASP A 33 -14.15 13.24 -8.16
CA ASP A 33 -13.32 13.96 -7.20
C ASP A 33 -12.00 13.24 -6.88
N ASP A 34 -11.66 12.22 -7.67
CA ASP A 34 -10.42 11.44 -7.52
C ASP A 34 -9.16 12.21 -7.97
N LEU A 35 -8.10 12.05 -7.18
CA LEU A 35 -6.73 12.39 -7.48
C LEU A 35 -5.86 11.14 -7.37
N VAL A 36 -4.74 11.10 -8.08
CA VAL A 36 -3.79 9.98 -8.03
C VAL A 36 -2.37 10.46 -7.79
N GLY A 37 -1.54 9.57 -7.27
CA GLY A 37 -0.12 9.81 -7.06
C GLY A 37 0.66 8.51 -6.96
N CYS A 38 1.98 8.63 -6.88
CA CYS A 38 2.84 7.50 -6.58
C CYS A 38 3.97 7.87 -5.63
N ASP A 39 4.40 6.90 -4.83
CA ASP A 39 5.61 6.98 -4.01
C ASP A 39 6.64 6.01 -4.59
N THR A 40 7.69 6.56 -5.19
CA THR A 40 8.70 5.77 -5.89
C THR A 40 9.65 5.03 -4.96
N VAL A 41 9.70 5.40 -3.67
CA VAL A 41 10.52 4.72 -2.67
C VAL A 41 9.78 3.50 -2.15
N LEU A 42 8.48 3.64 -1.93
CA LEU A 42 7.62 2.55 -1.45
C LEU A 42 7.11 1.64 -2.56
N SER A 43 7.36 1.95 -3.84
CA SER A 43 6.73 1.26 -4.99
C SER A 43 5.19 1.34 -5.03
N LEU A 44 4.62 2.32 -4.34
CA LEU A 44 3.19 2.47 -4.12
C LEU A 44 2.55 3.42 -5.14
N GLY A 45 1.55 2.95 -5.89
CA GLY A 45 0.61 3.79 -6.65
C GLY A 45 -0.70 3.97 -5.87
N TYR A 46 -1.26 5.17 -5.80
CA TYR A 46 -2.43 5.41 -4.96
C TYR A 46 -3.42 6.43 -5.52
N ALA A 47 -4.66 6.32 -5.05
CA ALA A 47 -5.75 7.25 -5.30
C ALA A 47 -6.30 7.81 -3.98
N TYR A 48 -6.76 9.06 -4.01
CA TYR A 48 -7.30 9.78 -2.87
C TYR A 48 -8.23 10.89 -3.37
N ASN A 49 -9.20 11.29 -2.55
CA ASN A 49 -10.15 12.34 -2.93
C ASN A 49 -9.51 13.75 -2.88
N GLU A 50 -10.06 14.71 -3.60
CA GLU A 50 -9.83 16.14 -3.47
C GLU A 50 -10.29 16.72 -2.11
N ALA A 51 -10.17 18.04 -1.95
CA ALA A 51 -10.60 18.73 -0.74
C ALA A 51 -12.12 18.89 -0.65
N GLY A 52 -12.69 18.63 0.53
CA GLY A 52 -14.12 18.83 0.81
C GLY A 52 -14.91 17.55 1.06
N GLY A 53 -14.26 16.39 0.89
CA GLY A 53 -14.88 15.08 1.09
C GLY A 53 -15.96 14.77 0.08
N ASP A 54 -16.63 13.64 0.27
CA ASP A 54 -17.70 13.17 -0.62
C ASP A 54 -18.97 12.72 0.15
N ALA A 55 -20.02 12.40 -0.61
CA ALA A 55 -21.31 11.97 -0.06
C ALA A 55 -21.30 10.53 0.53
N VAL A 56 -20.26 9.75 0.26
CA VAL A 56 -20.11 8.34 0.66
C VAL A 56 -19.37 8.23 1.99
N TYR A 57 -18.22 8.90 2.13
CA TYR A 57 -17.31 8.83 3.26
C TYR A 57 -17.27 10.11 4.11
N GLY A 58 -17.92 11.19 3.66
CA GLY A 58 -17.85 12.49 4.32
C GLY A 58 -16.46 13.10 4.19
N GLU A 59 -15.99 13.81 5.22
CA GLU A 59 -14.67 14.48 5.21
C GLU A 59 -13.49 13.50 5.38
N ALA A 60 -13.74 12.32 5.95
CA ALA A 60 -12.73 11.31 6.26
C ALA A 60 -12.62 10.27 5.13
N VAL A 61 -12.45 10.73 3.89
CA VAL A 61 -12.36 9.86 2.72
C VAL A 61 -11.08 9.02 2.78
N PRO A 62 -11.15 7.70 2.57
CA PRO A 62 -9.97 6.85 2.56
C PRO A 62 -9.06 7.15 1.35
N ALA A 63 -7.83 6.68 1.42
CA ALA A 63 -6.94 6.53 0.28
C ALA A 63 -6.77 5.03 0.00
N VAL A 64 -6.73 4.66 -1.28
CA VAL A 64 -6.48 3.27 -1.72
C VAL A 64 -5.16 3.21 -2.47
N GLY A 65 -4.35 2.21 -2.17
CA GLY A 65 -3.01 2.05 -2.73
C GLY A 65 -2.77 0.65 -3.25
N PHE A 66 -1.87 0.55 -4.22
CA PHE A 66 -1.42 -0.66 -4.88
C PHE A 66 0.11 -0.69 -4.85
N ASP A 67 0.67 -1.82 -4.46
CA ASP A 67 2.12 -2.01 -4.37
C ASP A 67 2.54 -3.35 -4.99
N PHE A 68 3.71 -3.36 -5.63
CA PHE A 68 4.41 -4.58 -6.03
C PHE A 68 5.32 -5.06 -4.89
N LEU A 69 4.75 -5.80 -3.95
CA LEU A 69 5.51 -6.46 -2.87
C LEU A 69 6.63 -7.37 -3.41
N GLN A 70 6.39 -7.99 -4.57
CA GLN A 70 7.35 -8.78 -5.32
C GLN A 70 7.12 -8.56 -6.81
N GLY A 71 7.96 -7.75 -7.46
CA GLY A 71 8.00 -7.70 -8.91
C GLY A 71 8.84 -8.83 -9.53
N PRO A 72 9.02 -8.81 -10.87
CA PRO A 72 9.79 -9.81 -11.61
C PRO A 72 11.16 -10.05 -10.97
N ILE A 73 11.53 -11.32 -10.84
CA ILE A 73 12.89 -11.69 -10.44
C ILE A 73 13.82 -11.51 -11.64
N ILE A 74 14.87 -10.71 -11.45
CA ILE A 74 15.91 -10.47 -12.45
C ILE A 74 17.30 -10.65 -11.83
N PRO A 75 18.34 -10.92 -12.64
CA PRO A 75 19.72 -10.91 -12.16
C PRO A 75 20.07 -9.60 -11.45
N GLY A 76 20.66 -9.71 -10.27
CA GLY A 76 21.13 -8.60 -9.44
C GLY A 76 22.64 -8.64 -9.25
N ASP A 77 23.14 -7.74 -8.41
CA ASP A 77 24.50 -7.82 -7.90
C ASP A 77 24.66 -9.00 -6.93
N PRO A 78 25.88 -9.51 -6.67
CA PRO A 78 26.09 -10.65 -5.76
C PRO A 78 25.59 -10.44 -4.32
N ALA A 79 25.38 -9.19 -3.90
CA ALA A 79 24.84 -8.84 -2.59
C ALA A 79 23.31 -8.74 -2.58
N ASP A 80 22.66 -8.68 -3.74
CA ASP A 80 21.22 -8.60 -3.85
C ASP A 80 20.57 -9.94 -3.46
N SER A 81 19.34 -9.88 -3.00
CA SER A 81 18.48 -11.04 -2.81
C SER A 81 17.06 -10.73 -3.27
N ALA A 82 16.38 -11.74 -3.81
CA ALA A 82 15.00 -11.66 -4.28
C ALA A 82 14.18 -12.77 -3.61
N ILE A 83 12.90 -12.52 -3.38
CA ILE A 83 11.94 -13.57 -3.10
C ILE A 83 11.44 -14.14 -4.43
N PHE A 84 11.43 -15.47 -4.53
CA PHE A 84 10.80 -16.17 -5.64
C PHE A 84 10.31 -17.54 -5.18
N MET A 85 9.02 -17.82 -5.42
CA MET A 85 8.38 -19.08 -5.03
C MET A 85 8.47 -19.36 -3.53
N GLY A 86 8.42 -18.30 -2.71
CA GLY A 86 8.46 -18.39 -1.24
C GLY A 86 9.85 -18.60 -0.64
N GLU A 87 10.93 -18.36 -1.40
CA GLU A 87 12.30 -18.53 -0.95
C GLU A 87 13.16 -17.32 -1.32
N TRP A 88 14.16 -17.00 -0.49
CA TRP A 88 15.18 -16.01 -0.81
C TRP A 88 16.23 -16.58 -1.76
N ILE A 89 16.48 -15.87 -2.86
CA ILE A 89 17.43 -16.22 -3.92
C ILE A 89 18.52 -15.14 -3.97
N SER A 90 19.74 -15.51 -3.58
CA SER A 90 20.91 -14.62 -3.62
C SER A 90 21.41 -14.37 -5.05
N GLY A 91 21.89 -13.15 -5.32
CA GLY A 91 22.38 -12.73 -6.63
C GLY A 91 21.27 -12.28 -7.59
N TYR A 92 20.06 -12.13 -7.08
CA TYR A 92 18.87 -11.68 -7.82
C TYR A 92 18.20 -10.55 -7.06
N LYS A 93 17.34 -9.80 -7.75
CA LYS A 93 16.47 -8.78 -7.14
C LYS A 93 15.07 -8.88 -7.72
N ASN A 94 14.06 -8.56 -6.91
CA ASN A 94 12.73 -8.27 -7.41
C ASN A 94 12.70 -6.83 -7.93
N MET A 95 12.16 -6.62 -9.12
CA MET A 95 12.01 -5.28 -9.66
C MET A 95 10.92 -4.52 -8.89
N PRO A 96 11.16 -3.26 -8.47
CA PRO A 96 10.12 -2.40 -7.90
C PRO A 96 9.16 -1.91 -8.99
N MET A 97 8.26 -1.00 -8.64
CA MET A 97 7.57 -0.18 -9.64
C MET A 97 8.61 0.64 -10.44
N THR A 98 8.57 0.55 -11.77
CA THR A 98 9.50 1.25 -12.68
C THR A 98 8.85 2.38 -13.46
N SER A 99 7.52 2.42 -13.51
CA SER A 99 6.78 3.55 -14.06
C SER A 99 5.39 3.67 -13.45
N PHE A 100 4.87 4.89 -13.46
CA PHE A 100 3.50 5.20 -13.07
C PHE A 100 2.90 6.18 -14.07
N ASN A 101 1.79 5.80 -14.70
CA ASN A 101 1.06 6.62 -15.65
C ASN A 101 -0.38 6.79 -15.20
N LYS A 102 -0.96 7.95 -15.52
CA LYS A 102 -2.38 8.23 -15.28
C LYS A 102 -3.07 8.74 -16.53
N TYR A 103 -4.37 8.52 -16.60
CA TYR A 103 -5.26 9.13 -17.59
C TYR A 103 -6.64 9.32 -16.98
N ILE A 104 -7.52 9.97 -17.74
CA ILE A 104 -8.88 10.33 -17.32
C ILE A 104 -9.85 9.53 -18.17
N ASN A 105 -11.00 9.16 -17.62
CA ASN A 105 -12.05 8.47 -18.37
C ASN A 105 -12.34 9.14 -19.73
N GLY A 106 -12.30 8.34 -20.80
CA GLY A 106 -12.47 8.82 -22.17
C GLY A 106 -11.17 9.24 -22.86
N THR A 107 -10.04 9.20 -22.17
CA THR A 107 -8.68 9.41 -22.72
C THR A 107 -7.82 8.13 -22.67
N ASP A 108 -8.48 6.99 -22.50
CA ASP A 108 -7.88 5.67 -22.43
C ASP A 108 -7.03 5.32 -23.66
N PRO A 109 -5.98 4.49 -23.52
CA PRO A 109 -5.29 3.95 -24.68
C PRO A 109 -6.26 3.11 -25.53
N HIS A 110 -6.24 3.31 -26.84
CA HIS A 110 -7.13 2.66 -27.80
C HIS A 110 -6.42 1.59 -28.63
N SER A 111 -5.13 1.37 -28.39
CA SER A 111 -4.31 0.40 -29.10
C SER A 111 -3.27 -0.24 -28.20
N PRO A 112 -2.78 -1.46 -28.54
CA PRO A 112 -1.73 -2.12 -27.77
C PRO A 112 -0.45 -1.29 -27.63
N ILE A 113 -0.11 -0.49 -28.65
CA ILE A 113 1.09 0.35 -28.62
C ILE A 113 0.94 1.53 -27.64
N GLU A 114 -0.25 2.13 -27.57
CA GLU A 114 -0.52 3.21 -26.61
C GLU A 114 -0.51 2.67 -25.18
N SER A 115 -1.10 1.50 -24.94
CA SER A 115 -0.99 0.83 -23.64
C SER A 115 0.46 0.54 -23.30
N TYR A 116 1.23 -0.03 -24.23
CA TYR A 116 2.64 -0.35 -24.03
C TYR A 116 3.50 0.91 -23.78
N ASN A 117 3.19 2.05 -24.41
CA ASN A 117 3.85 3.31 -24.11
C ASN A 117 3.63 3.72 -22.65
N TYR A 118 2.40 3.63 -22.15
CA TYR A 118 2.13 3.89 -20.74
C TYR A 118 2.82 2.89 -19.81
N MET A 119 2.93 1.61 -20.19
CA MET A 119 3.68 0.63 -19.40
C MET A 119 5.18 0.97 -19.27
N ARG A 120 5.74 1.73 -20.23
CA ARG A 120 7.14 2.17 -20.23
C ARG A 120 7.37 3.48 -19.48
N GLY A 121 6.32 4.13 -18.99
CA GLY A 121 6.44 5.48 -18.43
C GLY A 121 6.44 6.60 -19.47
N ASP A 122 6.18 6.30 -20.74
CA ASP A 122 6.08 7.30 -21.80
C ASP A 122 4.68 7.92 -21.84
N SER A 123 4.54 9.04 -22.55
CA SER A 123 3.23 9.56 -22.97
C SER A 123 2.52 8.60 -23.94
N ILE A 124 1.22 8.80 -24.17
CA ILE A 124 0.41 7.94 -25.05
C ILE A 124 1.00 7.76 -26.46
N SER A 125 1.66 8.79 -27.00
CA SER A 125 2.29 8.77 -28.33
C SER A 125 3.70 8.14 -28.35
N GLY A 126 4.22 7.74 -27.19
CA GLY A 126 5.56 7.17 -27.02
C GLY A 126 6.66 8.22 -26.83
N ALA A 127 6.32 9.50 -26.67
CA ALA A 127 7.30 10.53 -26.31
C ALA A 127 7.66 10.43 -24.81
N PRO A 128 8.92 10.71 -24.42
CA PRO A 128 9.33 10.72 -23.02
C PRO A 128 8.44 11.63 -22.18
N LEU A 129 8.07 11.16 -21.00
CA LEU A 129 7.32 11.94 -20.03
C LEU A 129 8.23 12.98 -19.38
N VAL A 130 7.73 14.21 -19.25
CA VAL A 130 8.46 15.35 -18.67
C VAL A 130 7.64 15.95 -17.54
N ASP A 131 8.26 16.09 -16.37
CA ASP A 131 7.63 16.70 -15.19
C ASP A 131 7.48 18.23 -15.36
N PRO A 132 6.71 18.92 -14.49
CA PRO A 132 6.55 20.38 -14.54
C PRO A 132 7.84 21.17 -14.32
N PHE A 133 8.91 20.54 -13.85
CA PHE A 133 10.22 21.13 -13.62
C PHE A 133 11.16 20.94 -14.83
N GLY A 134 10.72 20.22 -15.87
CA GLY A 134 11.47 19.98 -17.11
C GLY A 134 12.33 18.74 -17.09
N ASN A 135 12.22 17.86 -16.08
CA ASN A 135 12.98 16.63 -16.00
C ASN A 135 12.25 15.48 -16.71
N ILE A 136 13.00 14.63 -17.41
CA ILE A 136 12.47 13.38 -17.94
C ILE A 136 12.28 12.39 -16.77
N THR A 137 11.12 11.77 -16.71
CA THR A 137 10.76 10.78 -15.67
C THR A 137 9.85 9.70 -16.29
N THR A 138 9.66 8.59 -15.59
CA THR A 138 8.65 7.55 -15.92
C THR A 138 7.49 7.55 -14.93
N PHE A 139 7.48 8.50 -13.99
CA PHE A 139 6.51 8.56 -12.90
C PHE A 139 5.72 9.88 -12.94
N MET A 140 4.45 9.78 -13.34
CA MET A 140 3.51 10.87 -13.18
C MET A 140 3.18 11.06 -11.69
N HIS A 141 3.10 12.32 -11.28
CA HIS A 141 2.63 12.70 -9.94
C HIS A 141 3.40 12.04 -8.77
N ALA A 142 4.71 11.90 -8.91
CA ALA A 142 5.62 11.39 -7.87
C ALA A 142 5.94 12.41 -6.75
N GLY A 143 5.06 13.39 -6.53
CA GLY A 143 5.18 14.35 -5.45
C GLY A 143 4.58 13.82 -4.14
N ASP A 144 4.64 14.66 -3.10
CA ASP A 144 4.07 14.38 -1.79
C ASP A 144 2.87 15.32 -1.55
N PRO A 145 1.62 14.83 -1.66
CA PRO A 145 0.42 15.63 -1.40
C PRO A 145 0.30 16.08 0.06
N VAL A 146 0.85 15.31 1.01
CA VAL A 146 0.80 15.64 2.45
C VAL A 146 1.72 16.82 2.75
N ALA A 147 2.92 16.82 2.18
CA ALA A 147 3.86 17.93 2.29
C ALA A 147 3.57 19.08 1.30
N GLY A 148 2.75 18.85 0.27
CA GLY A 148 2.47 19.81 -0.80
C GLY A 148 3.68 20.09 -1.70
N THR A 149 4.51 19.08 -1.96
CA THR A 149 5.79 19.24 -2.70
C THR A 149 5.89 18.31 -3.91
N GLY A 150 6.74 18.67 -4.87
CA GLY A 150 6.97 17.86 -6.08
C GLY A 150 5.87 18.01 -7.13
N TRP A 151 5.74 17.01 -8.00
CA TRP A 151 4.69 16.99 -9.03
C TRP A 151 3.43 16.36 -8.44
N LEU A 152 2.39 17.18 -8.24
CA LEU A 152 1.10 16.74 -7.69
C LEU A 152 0.05 16.65 -8.79
N ASP A 153 -0.91 15.74 -8.61
CA ASP A 153 -2.17 15.84 -9.33
C ASP A 153 -3.03 16.93 -8.69
N ALA A 154 -3.51 17.86 -9.49
CA ALA A 154 -4.14 19.10 -9.02
C ALA A 154 -5.53 19.36 -9.60
N ALA A 155 -6.05 18.44 -10.43
CA ALA A 155 -7.33 18.62 -11.11
C ALA A 155 -8.13 17.33 -11.02
N ALA A 156 -8.98 17.21 -10.02
CA ALA A 156 -9.78 16.01 -9.78
C ALA A 156 -10.67 15.67 -10.98
N ASP A 157 -10.84 14.38 -11.24
CA ASP A 157 -11.71 13.82 -12.28
C ASP A 157 -11.76 12.29 -12.11
N ASP A 158 -12.53 11.60 -12.94
CA ASP A 158 -12.56 10.14 -13.06
C ASP A 158 -11.18 9.61 -13.49
N ARG A 159 -10.36 9.27 -12.50
CA ARG A 159 -8.94 8.93 -12.66
C ARG A 159 -8.75 7.46 -12.92
N ARG A 160 -7.84 7.17 -13.84
CA ARG A 160 -7.29 5.83 -14.07
C ARG A 160 -5.79 5.88 -13.95
N PHE A 161 -5.19 4.85 -13.37
CA PHE A 161 -3.75 4.73 -13.37
C PHE A 161 -3.27 3.33 -13.70
N MET A 162 -2.03 3.28 -14.15
CA MET A 162 -1.27 2.08 -14.40
C MET A 162 0.09 2.22 -13.73
N MET A 163 0.37 1.33 -12.78
CA MET A 163 1.71 1.14 -12.25
C MET A 163 2.34 -0.08 -12.89
N SER A 164 3.59 0.03 -13.33
CA SER A 164 4.25 -1.02 -14.09
C SER A 164 5.61 -1.35 -13.51
N THR A 165 6.04 -2.58 -13.75
CA THR A 165 7.38 -3.07 -13.45
C THR A 165 7.96 -3.75 -14.70
N GLY A 166 9.18 -3.37 -15.06
CA GLY A 166 9.87 -3.77 -16.29
C GLY A 166 10.87 -2.71 -16.78
N PRO A 167 11.57 -2.95 -17.91
CA PRO A 167 11.46 -4.14 -18.74
C PRO A 167 12.23 -5.34 -18.19
N PHE A 168 11.81 -6.54 -18.57
CA PHE A 168 12.60 -7.76 -18.44
C PHE A 168 12.28 -8.72 -19.60
N ASP A 169 13.16 -9.68 -19.87
CA ASP A 169 12.95 -10.66 -20.94
C ASP A 169 12.38 -11.97 -20.36
N MET A 170 11.48 -12.62 -21.09
CA MET A 170 11.03 -13.99 -20.79
C MET A 170 11.35 -14.92 -21.96
N MET A 171 12.28 -15.84 -21.76
CA MET A 171 12.56 -16.92 -22.71
C MET A 171 11.41 -17.94 -22.74
N PRO A 172 11.28 -18.74 -23.82
CA PRO A 172 10.35 -19.87 -23.86
C PRO A 172 10.53 -20.80 -22.64
N GLY A 173 9.46 -20.98 -21.87
CA GLY A 173 9.43 -21.77 -20.64
C GLY A 173 9.79 -21.00 -19.36
N ASP A 174 10.20 -19.73 -19.45
CA ASP A 174 10.50 -18.93 -18.27
C ASP A 174 9.25 -18.66 -17.44
N THR A 175 9.47 -18.48 -16.14
CA THR A 175 8.42 -18.28 -15.13
C THR A 175 8.75 -17.07 -14.27
N GLN A 176 7.76 -16.22 -14.02
CA GLN A 176 7.82 -15.10 -13.10
C GLN A 176 6.70 -15.23 -12.06
N GLU A 177 7.00 -14.89 -10.81
CA GLU A 177 6.01 -14.79 -9.74
C GLU A 177 5.93 -13.34 -9.29
N ILE A 178 4.74 -12.76 -9.41
CA ILE A 178 4.46 -11.38 -9.00
C ILE A 178 3.53 -11.42 -7.81
N VAL A 179 3.87 -10.70 -6.76
CA VAL A 179 2.98 -10.47 -5.63
C VAL A 179 2.71 -8.98 -5.51
N ALA A 180 1.44 -8.66 -5.39
CA ALA A 180 0.96 -7.30 -5.23
C ALA A 180 0.07 -7.20 -3.99
N ALA A 181 -0.01 -6.00 -3.44
CA ALA A 181 -0.96 -5.65 -2.40
C ALA A 181 -1.92 -4.56 -2.86
N ILE A 182 -3.14 -4.61 -2.32
CA ILE A 182 -4.05 -3.47 -2.27
C ILE A 182 -4.22 -3.10 -0.80
N ALA A 183 -3.87 -1.88 -0.45
CA ALA A 183 -3.96 -1.33 0.89
C ALA A 183 -4.97 -0.18 0.92
N VAL A 184 -5.56 0.06 2.11
CA VAL A 184 -6.44 1.19 2.35
C VAL A 184 -5.95 1.90 3.61
N GLY A 185 -5.84 3.21 3.55
CA GLY A 185 -5.60 4.08 4.69
C GLY A 185 -6.78 5.02 4.89
N GLN A 186 -7.24 5.19 6.12
CA GLN A 186 -8.27 6.16 6.44
C GLN A 186 -7.85 6.95 7.68
N GLY A 187 -7.74 8.26 7.54
CA GLY A 187 -7.45 9.20 8.61
C GLY A 187 -8.63 10.14 8.87
N ALA A 188 -8.43 11.19 9.67
CA ALA A 188 -9.48 12.18 9.92
C ALA A 188 -9.77 13.07 8.71
N ASN A 189 -8.90 13.06 7.70
CA ASN A 189 -9.04 13.78 6.43
C ASN A 189 -8.23 13.09 5.33
N ARG A 190 -8.46 13.50 4.07
CA ARG A 190 -7.80 12.93 2.87
C ARG A 190 -6.28 12.81 2.96
N LEU A 191 -5.57 13.79 3.55
CA LEU A 191 -4.11 13.77 3.61
C LEU A 191 -3.61 12.82 4.69
N GLU A 192 -4.31 12.76 5.83
CA GLU A 192 -4.03 11.76 6.86
C GLU A 192 -4.34 10.35 6.37
N SER A 193 -5.34 10.17 5.50
CA SER A 193 -5.58 8.89 4.82
C SER A 193 -4.39 8.44 3.97
N ILE A 194 -3.69 9.37 3.30
CA ILE A 194 -2.43 9.04 2.58
C ILE A 194 -1.33 8.64 3.56
N THR A 195 -1.16 9.36 4.67
CA THR A 195 -0.19 8.99 5.71
C THR A 195 -0.44 7.58 6.22
N ASN A 196 -1.67 7.29 6.64
CA ASN A 196 -2.05 5.97 7.16
C ASN A 196 -1.89 4.87 6.08
N LEU A 197 -2.17 5.19 4.81
CA LEU A 197 -1.97 4.26 3.70
C LEU A 197 -0.48 3.89 3.56
N LYS A 198 0.43 4.87 3.60
CA LYS A 198 1.87 4.63 3.50
C LYS A 198 2.41 3.85 4.70
N GLU A 199 1.91 4.11 5.90
CA GLU A 199 2.26 3.33 7.09
C GLU A 199 1.79 1.87 6.97
N HIS A 200 0.55 1.66 6.51
CA HIS A 200 0.03 0.31 6.26
C HIS A 200 0.85 -0.42 5.19
N ASP A 201 1.22 0.26 4.10
CA ASP A 201 2.03 -0.28 3.02
C ASP A 201 3.38 -0.81 3.50
N GLN A 202 4.10 -0.04 4.33
CA GLN A 202 5.36 -0.48 4.94
C GLN A 202 5.19 -1.73 5.81
N ILE A 203 4.10 -1.81 6.57
CA ILE A 203 3.77 -2.99 7.38
C ILE A 203 3.47 -4.19 6.46
N ILE A 204 2.73 -3.97 5.37
CA ILE A 204 2.36 -5.01 4.41
C ILE A 204 3.61 -5.57 3.70
N GLN A 205 4.53 -4.71 3.25
CA GLN A 205 5.82 -5.14 2.68
C GLN A 205 6.62 -5.96 3.68
N MET A 206 6.76 -5.48 4.91
CA MET A 206 7.46 -6.20 5.97
C MET A 206 6.82 -7.58 6.27
N VAL A 207 5.49 -7.64 6.39
CA VAL A 207 4.76 -8.89 6.58
C VAL A 207 5.06 -9.86 5.44
N TYR A 208 5.08 -9.36 4.20
CA TYR A 208 5.37 -10.17 3.03
C TYR A 208 6.81 -10.68 2.99
N ASP A 209 7.78 -9.79 3.22
CA ASP A 209 9.21 -10.09 3.21
C ASP A 209 9.59 -11.11 4.29
N ASN A 210 8.78 -11.18 5.35
CA ASN A 210 8.91 -12.16 6.41
C ASN A 210 8.04 -13.41 6.23
N PHE A 211 7.55 -13.68 5.02
CA PHE A 211 6.71 -14.85 4.71
C PHE A 211 5.48 -14.98 5.62
N PHE A 212 4.89 -13.86 6.04
CA PHE A 212 3.77 -13.79 6.98
C PHE A 212 4.06 -14.36 8.38
N ASP A 213 5.33 -14.57 8.73
CA ASP A 213 5.76 -15.03 10.05
C ASP A 213 5.84 -13.87 11.05
N ILE A 214 4.74 -13.16 11.22
CA ILE A 214 4.67 -11.98 12.10
C ILE A 214 4.48 -12.38 13.57
N PRO A 215 4.82 -11.47 14.51
CA PRO A 215 4.64 -11.71 15.92
C PRO A 215 3.22 -12.16 16.25
N SER A 216 3.10 -13.16 17.11
CA SER A 216 1.80 -13.68 17.50
C SER A 216 1.08 -12.66 18.36
N ALA A 217 -0.17 -12.30 18.06
CA ALA A 217 -0.93 -11.36 18.90
C ALA A 217 -0.84 -11.73 20.40
N PRO A 218 -0.80 -10.73 21.31
CA PRO A 218 -0.82 -11.01 22.74
C PRO A 218 -1.99 -11.95 23.08
N VAL A 219 -1.73 -12.99 23.88
CA VAL A 219 -2.78 -13.86 24.44
C VAL A 219 -3.96 -13.03 24.95
N GLY A 220 -5.18 -13.38 24.54
CA GLY A 220 -6.36 -12.63 24.94
C GLY A 220 -6.47 -12.44 26.46
N PHE A 221 -6.95 -11.28 26.87
CA PHE A 221 -7.30 -10.98 28.26
C PHE A 221 -8.81 -11.10 28.45
N GLU A 222 -9.24 -11.36 29.68
CA GLU A 222 -10.67 -11.30 30.02
C GLU A 222 -11.02 -9.87 30.44
N ALA A 223 -12.06 -9.32 29.83
CA ALA A 223 -12.64 -8.03 30.21
C ALA A 223 -14.05 -8.22 30.79
N TYR A 224 -14.33 -7.47 31.86
CA TYR A 224 -15.54 -7.50 32.64
C TYR A 224 -16.12 -6.08 32.69
N GLY A 225 -17.36 -5.94 32.24
CA GLY A 225 -18.09 -4.68 32.32
C GLY A 225 -19.17 -4.73 33.38
N ARG A 226 -19.30 -3.68 34.20
CA ARG A 226 -20.45 -3.46 35.07
C ARG A 226 -21.09 -2.10 34.77
N GLY A 227 -22.37 -2.12 34.42
CA GLY A 227 -23.16 -0.89 34.28
C GLY A 227 -23.41 -0.22 35.62
N LEU A 228 -23.22 1.09 35.65
CA LEU A 228 -23.56 2.02 36.74
C LEU A 228 -24.57 3.07 36.24
N ASP A 229 -25.05 3.94 37.13
CA ASP A 229 -25.89 5.07 36.73
C ASP A 229 -25.07 6.09 35.94
N GLY A 230 -25.28 6.13 34.62
CA GLY A 230 -24.57 7.03 33.69
C GLY A 230 -23.11 6.66 33.41
N ALA A 231 -22.63 5.49 33.82
CA ALA A 231 -21.24 5.05 33.61
C ALA A 231 -21.13 3.53 33.42
N ILE A 232 -19.99 3.07 32.92
CA ILE A 232 -19.61 1.65 32.86
C ILE A 232 -18.24 1.52 33.53
N ASP A 233 -18.13 0.63 34.52
CA ASP A 233 -16.84 0.18 35.02
C ASP A 233 -16.37 -0.97 34.12
N LEU A 234 -15.23 -0.80 33.47
CA LEU A 234 -14.57 -1.83 32.68
C LEU A 234 -13.31 -2.26 33.42
N VAL A 235 -13.18 -3.56 33.69
CA VAL A 235 -12.03 -4.16 34.38
C VAL A 235 -11.52 -5.31 33.53
N TRP A 236 -10.22 -5.40 33.32
CA TRP A 236 -9.62 -6.50 32.59
C TRP A 236 -8.45 -7.11 33.35
N THR A 237 -8.14 -8.37 33.05
CA THR A 237 -6.97 -9.05 33.60
C THR A 237 -5.70 -8.54 32.91
N SER A 238 -4.72 -8.01 33.66
CA SER A 238 -3.40 -7.69 33.13
C SER A 238 -2.45 -8.89 33.27
N ASN A 239 -2.44 -9.77 32.26
CA ASN A 239 -1.40 -10.79 32.14
C ASN A 239 -0.29 -10.39 31.15
N MET A 240 -0.43 -9.24 30.47
CA MET A 240 0.47 -8.80 29.40
C MET A 240 1.47 -7.72 29.78
N GLU A 241 1.14 -6.90 30.78
CA GLU A 241 2.02 -5.86 31.30
C GLU A 241 3.35 -6.51 31.73
N GLY A 242 4.40 -6.33 30.92
CA GLY A 242 5.75 -6.86 31.16
C GLY A 242 6.02 -8.32 30.76
N PHE A 243 5.08 -9.03 30.13
CA PHE A 243 5.27 -10.44 29.74
C PHE A 243 5.20 -10.70 28.24
N TYR A 244 4.52 -9.85 27.47
CA TYR A 244 4.50 -9.98 26.02
C TYR A 244 5.68 -9.23 25.42
N GLN A 245 6.60 -10.01 24.86
CA GLN A 245 7.69 -9.55 24.03
C GLN A 245 7.86 -10.59 22.94
N ASP A 246 7.73 -10.16 21.70
CA ASP A 246 7.99 -11.01 20.55
C ASP A 246 8.96 -10.28 19.62
N TYR A 247 9.94 -11.02 19.11
CA TYR A 247 11.04 -10.44 18.36
C TYR A 247 10.80 -10.68 16.88
N LEU A 248 10.80 -9.60 16.10
CA LEU A 248 10.67 -9.68 14.66
C LEU A 248 12.05 -9.47 14.02
N ASP A 249 12.67 -10.58 13.62
CA ASP A 249 14.04 -10.61 13.10
C ASP A 249 14.28 -9.68 11.90
N PRO A 250 13.37 -9.56 10.91
CA PRO A 250 13.57 -8.61 9.79
C PRO A 250 13.66 -7.14 10.20
N LEU A 251 13.06 -6.75 11.32
CA LEU A 251 13.13 -5.38 11.83
C LEU A 251 14.21 -5.17 12.89
N ASP A 252 14.86 -6.25 13.35
CA ASP A 252 15.70 -6.24 14.55
C ASP A 252 15.00 -5.52 15.73
N GLN A 253 13.69 -5.76 15.87
CA GLN A 253 12.83 -5.04 16.81
C GLN A 253 12.01 -6.00 17.66
N PHE A 254 11.87 -5.63 18.94
CA PHE A 254 10.91 -6.25 19.83
C PHE A 254 9.56 -5.54 19.75
N PHE A 255 8.52 -6.33 19.54
CA PHE A 255 7.15 -5.93 19.77
C PHE A 255 6.82 -6.23 21.23
N VAL A 256 6.71 -5.17 22.01
CA VAL A 256 6.32 -5.24 23.41
C VAL A 256 4.87 -4.79 23.55
N PHE A 257 4.21 -5.20 24.63
CA PHE A 257 2.89 -4.69 24.95
C PHE A 257 3.00 -3.22 25.39
N GLU A 258 2.37 -2.31 24.64
CA GLU A 258 2.42 -0.86 24.92
C GLU A 258 1.18 -0.38 25.69
N GLY A 259 0.06 -1.11 25.66
CA GLY A 259 -1.14 -0.68 26.35
C GLY A 259 -2.45 -1.16 25.74
N TYR A 260 -3.54 -0.51 26.13
CA TYR A 260 -4.90 -0.85 25.74
C TYR A 260 -5.58 0.30 25.00
N ASN A 261 -6.20 0.02 23.85
CA ASN A 261 -7.19 0.91 23.25
C ASN A 261 -8.60 0.40 23.58
N VAL A 262 -9.45 1.28 24.10
CA VAL A 262 -10.85 0.96 24.42
C VAL A 262 -11.74 1.55 23.35
N TYR A 263 -12.61 0.72 22.78
CA TYR A 263 -13.58 1.10 21.76
C TYR A 263 -15.01 0.91 22.25
N GLN A 264 -15.90 1.81 21.85
CA GLN A 264 -17.34 1.71 22.08
C GLN A 264 -18.04 1.54 20.73
N GLY A 265 -18.92 0.54 20.64
CA GLY A 265 -19.72 0.27 19.46
C GLY A 265 -21.20 0.54 19.69
N GLU A 266 -21.91 0.96 18.64
CA GLU A 266 -23.38 1.05 18.66
C GLU A 266 -24.04 -0.33 18.56
N SER A 267 -23.32 -1.31 18.02
CA SER A 267 -23.71 -2.72 17.92
C SER A 267 -22.47 -3.63 17.98
N GLU A 268 -22.67 -4.95 18.04
CA GLU A 268 -21.57 -5.93 17.95
C GLU A 268 -20.77 -5.80 16.64
N SER A 269 -21.42 -5.34 15.56
CA SER A 269 -20.78 -5.12 14.26
C SER A 269 -20.27 -3.69 14.06
N GLY A 270 -20.37 -2.83 15.08
CA GLY A 270 -20.04 -1.41 15.00
C GLY A 270 -21.20 -0.52 14.54
N PRO A 271 -20.91 0.72 14.09
CA PRO A 271 -19.59 1.33 14.02
C PRO A 271 -18.91 1.40 15.40
N TRP A 272 -17.58 1.22 15.44
CA TRP A 272 -16.77 1.25 16.65
C TRP A 272 -15.95 2.53 16.71
N HIS A 273 -15.97 3.19 17.86
CA HIS A 273 -15.24 4.44 18.10
C HIS A 273 -14.25 4.25 19.23
N LYS A 274 -12.98 4.65 19.03
CA LYS A 274 -11.99 4.66 20.10
C LYS A 274 -12.38 5.72 21.13
N ILE A 275 -12.54 5.33 22.39
CA ILE A 275 -12.93 6.22 23.49
C ILE A 275 -11.80 6.50 24.47
N ALA A 276 -10.78 5.62 24.54
CA ALA A 276 -9.63 5.82 25.40
C ALA A 276 -8.42 5.02 24.91
N THR A 277 -7.23 5.49 25.28
CA THR A 277 -5.95 4.78 25.16
C THR A 277 -5.27 4.79 26.52
N PHE A 278 -4.85 3.62 26.98
CA PHE A 278 -4.13 3.41 28.24
C PHE A 278 -2.74 2.87 27.89
N ASP A 279 -1.78 3.76 27.81
CA ASP A 279 -0.38 3.49 27.45
C ASP A 279 0.46 3.26 28.71
N MET A 280 1.37 2.29 28.68
CA MET A 280 2.31 2.02 29.77
C MET A 280 3.40 3.11 29.91
N ASP A 281 3.72 3.87 28.85
CA ASP A 281 4.78 4.89 28.86
C ASP A 281 4.30 6.28 29.34
N ALA A 282 2.98 6.50 29.45
CA ALA A 282 2.44 7.62 30.20
C ALA A 282 2.39 7.22 31.68
N GLY A 283 3.40 7.61 32.47
CA GLY A 283 3.63 7.22 33.87
C GLY A 283 2.53 7.54 34.92
N GLU A 284 1.28 7.22 34.64
CA GLU A 284 0.18 7.14 35.58
C GLU A 284 -0.34 5.70 35.61
N LEU A 285 0.30 4.88 36.45
CA LEU A 285 -0.40 3.78 37.13
C LEU A 285 -1.55 4.39 37.93
N MET A 286 -2.73 4.54 37.31
CA MET A 286 -3.95 4.81 38.04
C MET A 286 -4.49 3.49 38.57
N GLN A 287 -4.33 3.30 39.88
CA GLN A 287 -5.01 2.27 40.68
C GLN A 287 -6.53 2.48 40.70
#